data_AF-D3Q3Y1-F1
#
_entry.id   AF-D3Q3Y1-F1
#
_cell.length_a   1.000
_cell.length_b   1.000
_cell.length_c   1.000
_cell.angle_alpha   90.00
_cell.angle_beta   90.00
_cell.angle_gamma   90.00
#
_symmetry.space_group_name_H-M   'P 1'
#
loop_
_entity.id
_entity.type
_entity.pdbx_description
1 polymer ?
#
loop_
_entity_poly.entity_id
_entity_poly.type
_entity_poly.pdbx_seq_one_letter_code
_entity_poly.pdbx_strand_id
1 'polypeptide(L)'
;MLANKRTDWLREFQTGMAVATVVMALVTLGVLAVGVVGLTGGTNAGTVQVRVPGTVADQPVITATEGLSDRAAVAADGGIDVVITDPTLGEYGLSLLTWLPGYCLIMVVTGMLFTMIRRARRTDPFTAATVTTLRRLGSVALIGGVAVQLAAMLANYALSGSVLASGTAGAFDYFPWGWVLGGLAAYTVADIMARGRRMREDLDGVI
;
A
#
# COMPACT_ATOMS: atom_id res chain seq x y z
N MET A 1 -15.00 26.10 -36.80
CA MET A 1 -13.86 26.58 -35.98
C MET A 1 -13.96 25.93 -34.59
N LEU A 2 -13.73 24.61 -34.49
CA LEU A 2 -13.72 23.86 -33.23
C LEU A 2 -12.26 23.60 -32.85
N ALA A 3 -11.58 24.66 -32.41
CA ALA A 3 -10.20 24.58 -31.97
C ALA A 3 -10.11 23.83 -30.63
N ASN A 4 -9.72 22.57 -30.73
CA ASN A 4 -8.67 21.94 -29.94
C ASN A 4 -8.74 22.07 -28.39
N LYS A 5 -9.88 21.75 -27.78
CA LYS A 5 -9.99 21.51 -26.31
C LYS A 5 -9.30 20.22 -25.82
N ARG A 6 -8.63 19.48 -26.70
CA ARG A 6 -8.14 18.11 -26.43
C ARG A 6 -6.78 18.04 -25.72
N THR A 7 -6.09 19.16 -25.50
CA THR A 7 -4.68 19.16 -25.08
C THR A 7 -4.41 19.36 -23.58
N ASP A 8 -5.40 19.65 -22.73
CA ASP A 8 -5.14 19.95 -21.31
C ASP A 8 -5.34 18.77 -20.34
N TRP A 9 -6.05 17.71 -20.73
CA TRP A 9 -6.31 16.57 -19.83
C TRP A 9 -5.04 15.90 -19.31
N LEU A 10 -3.99 15.85 -20.13
CA LEU A 10 -2.69 15.28 -19.77
C LEU A 10 -1.96 16.16 -18.74
N ARG A 11 -2.12 17.48 -18.79
CA ARG A 11 -1.54 18.39 -17.80
C ARG A 11 -2.28 18.27 -16.48
N GLU A 12 -3.61 18.21 -16.52
CA GLU A 12 -4.45 17.98 -15.33
C GLU A 12 -4.10 16.65 -14.65
N PHE A 13 -3.98 15.57 -15.43
CA PHE A 13 -3.60 14.25 -14.90
C PHE A 13 -2.20 14.27 -14.25
N GLN A 14 -1.24 14.97 -14.86
CA GLN A 14 0.11 15.12 -14.29
C GLN A 14 0.12 15.93 -13.00
N THR A 15 -0.61 17.05 -12.97
CA THR A 15 -0.75 17.86 -11.76
C THR A 15 -1.42 17.04 -10.66
N GLY A 16 -2.47 16.28 -10.99
CA GLY A 16 -3.14 15.37 -10.08
C GLY A 16 -2.20 14.31 -9.51
N MET A 17 -1.39 13.64 -10.35
CA MET A 17 -0.41 12.66 -9.88
C MET A 17 0.72 13.29 -9.04
N ALA A 18 1.19 14.48 -9.41
CA ALA A 18 2.23 15.17 -8.64
C ALA A 18 1.70 15.53 -7.25
N VAL A 19 0.48 16.07 -7.17
CA VAL A 19 -0.21 16.36 -5.91
C VAL A 19 -0.40 15.06 -5.11
N ALA A 20 -0.90 14.00 -5.74
CA ALA A 20 -1.07 12.70 -5.08
C ALA A 20 0.26 12.16 -4.52
N THR A 21 1.35 12.27 -5.27
CA THR A 21 2.69 11.85 -4.81
C THR A 21 3.14 12.66 -3.60
N VAL A 22 2.97 13.98 -3.63
CA VAL A 22 3.32 14.88 -2.51
C VAL A 22 2.46 14.58 -1.29
N VAL A 23 1.15 14.43 -1.46
CA VAL A 23 0.22 14.07 -0.37
C VAL A 23 0.62 12.73 0.23
N MET A 24 0.92 11.71 -0.58
CA MET A 24 1.37 10.41 -0.08
C MET A 24 2.71 10.50 0.65
N ALA A 25 3.65 11.32 0.16
CA ALA A 25 4.90 11.56 0.86
C ALA A 25 4.68 12.25 2.22
N LEU A 26 3.79 13.23 2.29
CA LEU A 26 3.41 13.91 3.53
C LEU A 26 2.71 12.96 4.51
N VAL A 27 1.81 12.12 4.03
CA VAL A 27 1.16 11.07 4.86
C VAL A 27 2.20 10.11 5.41
N THR A 28 3.12 9.63 4.57
CA THR A 28 4.19 8.72 4.98
C THR A 28 5.10 9.36 6.03
N LEU A 29 5.46 10.64 5.85
CA LEU A 29 6.23 11.42 6.82
C LEU A 29 5.46 11.64 8.13
N GLY A 30 4.16 11.89 8.06
CA GLY A 30 3.29 12.01 9.23
C GLY A 30 3.24 10.72 10.04
N VAL A 31 3.06 9.58 9.38
CA VAL A 31 3.08 8.24 10.01
C VAL A 31 4.44 7.98 10.66
N LEU A 32 5.54 8.30 9.97
CA LEU A 32 6.89 8.19 10.53
C LEU A 32 7.09 9.10 11.74
N ALA A 33 6.63 10.35 11.69
CA ALA A 33 6.75 11.29 12.80
C ALA A 33 5.98 10.82 14.04
N VAL A 34 4.75 10.32 13.85
CA VAL A 34 3.97 9.69 14.94
C VAL A 34 4.72 8.48 15.50
N GLY A 35 5.29 7.64 14.64
CA GLY A 35 6.13 6.52 15.05
C GLY A 35 7.33 6.94 15.90
N VAL A 36 8.08 7.97 15.47
CA VAL A 36 9.25 8.48 16.20
C VAL A 36 8.85 9.08 17.55
N VAL A 37 7.76 9.85 17.61
CA VAL A 37 7.25 10.40 18.89
C VAL A 37 6.89 9.27 19.85
N GLY A 38 6.21 8.23 19.36
CA GLY A 38 5.90 7.02 20.14
C GLY A 38 7.16 6.32 20.67
N LEU A 39 8.22 6.21 19.86
CA LEU A 39 9.49 5.60 20.26
C LEU A 39 10.25 6.41 21.32
N THR A 40 10.08 7.73 21.37
CA THR A 40 10.78 8.61 22.34
C THR A 40 10.08 8.74 23.69
N GLY A 41 8.97 8.05 23.93
CA GLY A 41 8.27 8.08 25.22
C GLY A 41 7.53 9.39 25.49
N GLY A 42 7.09 10.09 24.43
CA GLY A 42 6.26 11.29 24.55
C GLY A 42 5.02 11.01 25.40
N THR A 43 4.91 11.69 26.54
CA THR A 43 4.20 11.24 27.75
C THR A 43 2.67 11.13 27.70
N ASN A 44 1.99 11.05 26.53
CA ASN A 44 0.52 11.00 26.51
C ASN A 44 -0.23 10.39 25.30
N ALA A 45 0.36 9.88 24.20
CA ALA A 45 -0.38 9.99 22.92
C ALA A 45 -0.39 8.84 21.90
N GLY A 46 -0.17 7.58 22.27
CA GLY A 46 -0.32 6.53 21.26
C GLY A 46 -0.96 5.28 21.80
N THR A 47 -2.28 5.24 21.70
CA THR A 47 -3.00 3.99 21.64
C THR A 47 -2.68 3.30 20.33
N VAL A 48 -2.17 2.07 20.38
CA VAL A 48 -2.05 1.23 19.19
C VAL A 48 -3.33 0.40 19.09
N GLN A 49 -4.08 0.59 18.01
CA GLN A 49 -5.24 -0.24 17.70
C GLN A 49 -4.77 -1.50 16.97
N VAL A 50 -4.99 -2.65 17.61
CA VAL A 50 -4.77 -3.96 17.02
C VAL A 50 -6.13 -4.57 16.75
N ARG A 51 -6.47 -4.72 15.47
CA ARG A 51 -7.66 -5.46 15.08
C ARG A 51 -7.37 -6.95 15.23
N VAL A 52 -8.01 -7.60 16.20
CA VAL A 52 -7.91 -9.05 16.36
C VAL A 52 -9.08 -9.68 15.60
N PRO A 53 -8.81 -10.50 14.57
CA PRO A 53 -9.86 -11.16 13.82
C PRO A 53 -10.50 -12.24 14.70
N GLY A 54 -11.71 -11.96 15.19
CA GLY A 54 -12.53 -12.90 15.93
C GLY A 54 -14.00 -12.63 15.65
N THR A 55 -14.71 -13.63 15.14
CA THR A 55 -16.17 -13.62 15.15
C THR A 55 -16.61 -13.96 16.57
N VAL A 56 -16.98 -12.96 17.37
CA VAL A 56 -17.76 -13.16 18.61
C VAL A 56 -19.21 -13.44 18.22
N ALA A 57 -19.43 -14.39 17.32
CA ALA A 57 -20.76 -14.64 16.77
C ALA A 57 -21.70 -15.28 17.82
N ASP A 58 -21.16 -15.88 18.89
CA ASP A 58 -21.97 -16.66 19.85
C ASP A 58 -21.56 -16.54 21.34
N GLN A 59 -20.66 -15.61 21.71
CA GLN A 59 -20.30 -15.41 23.12
C GLN A 59 -20.74 -14.04 23.66
N PRO A 60 -21.37 -13.97 24.85
CA PRO A 60 -21.70 -12.69 25.46
C PRO A 60 -20.40 -11.92 25.71
N VAL A 61 -20.41 -10.62 25.38
CA VAL A 61 -19.30 -9.65 25.48
C VAL A 61 -18.57 -9.72 26.84
N ILE A 62 -19.25 -10.18 27.89
CA ILE A 62 -18.75 -10.36 29.26
C ILE A 62 -17.71 -11.49 29.38
N THR A 63 -17.71 -12.48 28.48
CA THR A 63 -16.74 -13.60 28.47
C THR A 63 -15.48 -13.28 27.66
N ALA A 64 -15.56 -12.33 26.71
CA ALA A 64 -14.42 -11.93 25.89
C ALA A 64 -13.30 -11.26 26.71
N THR A 65 -13.68 -10.61 27.83
CA THR A 65 -12.74 -10.02 28.79
C THR A 65 -11.88 -11.04 29.55
N GLU A 66 -12.28 -12.31 29.66
CA GLU A 66 -11.50 -13.32 30.39
C GLU A 66 -10.26 -13.82 29.62
N GLY A 67 -10.12 -13.48 28.33
CA GLY A 67 -8.97 -13.86 27.49
C GLY A 67 -8.08 -12.69 27.03
N LEU A 68 -8.46 -11.46 27.37
CA LEU A 68 -7.74 -10.23 27.03
C LEU A 68 -6.73 -9.90 28.14
N SER A 69 -5.54 -9.44 27.76
CA SER A 69 -4.61 -8.89 28.74
C SER A 69 -5.18 -7.63 29.41
N ASP A 70 -4.73 -7.29 30.62
CA ASP A 70 -5.13 -6.08 31.37
C ASP A 70 -4.92 -4.76 30.60
N ARG A 71 -4.22 -4.83 29.46
CA ARG A 71 -3.87 -3.71 28.59
C ARG A 71 -4.77 -3.57 27.36
N ALA A 72 -5.84 -4.38 27.26
CA ALA A 72 -6.68 -4.47 26.09
C ALA A 72 -8.14 -4.09 26.39
N ALA A 73 -8.74 -3.25 25.55
CA ALA A 73 -10.16 -2.88 25.61
C ALA A 73 -10.89 -3.24 24.30
N VAL A 74 -12.18 -3.53 24.38
CA VAL A 74 -13.05 -3.83 23.21
C VAL A 74 -13.59 -2.53 22.62
N ALA A 75 -13.60 -2.38 21.30
CA ALA A 75 -14.16 -1.21 20.63
C ALA A 75 -15.69 -1.21 20.57
N ALA A 76 -16.26 -0.01 20.49
CA ALA A 76 -17.70 0.23 20.59
C ALA A 76 -18.52 -0.25 19.37
N ASP A 77 -17.88 -0.63 18.26
CA ASP A 77 -18.53 -1.07 17.03
C ASP A 77 -18.78 -2.59 16.99
N GLY A 78 -18.43 -3.32 18.06
CA GLY A 78 -18.59 -4.78 18.13
C GLY A 78 -17.48 -5.56 17.44
N GLY A 79 -16.49 -4.87 16.84
CA GLY A 79 -15.20 -5.46 16.53
C GLY A 79 -14.33 -5.51 17.78
N ILE A 80 -13.55 -6.59 17.95
CA ILE A 80 -12.49 -6.60 18.97
C ILE A 80 -11.30 -5.81 18.41
N ASP A 81 -11.44 -4.49 18.34
CA ASP A 81 -10.27 -3.62 18.18
C ASP A 81 -9.66 -3.42 19.57
N VAL A 82 -8.54 -4.09 19.80
CA VAL A 82 -7.77 -4.00 21.04
C VAL A 82 -6.96 -2.72 21.04
N VAL A 83 -7.26 -1.84 21.98
CA VAL A 83 -6.50 -0.61 22.23
C VAL A 83 -5.42 -0.91 23.28
N ILE A 84 -4.15 -0.85 22.88
CA ILE A 84 -3.01 -0.96 23.82
C ILE A 84 -2.67 0.43 24.33
N THR A 85 -2.88 0.70 25.62
CA THR A 85 -2.69 2.03 26.23
C THR A 85 -1.22 2.42 26.44
N ASP A 86 -0.33 1.45 26.68
CA ASP A 86 1.11 1.65 26.84
C ASP A 86 1.91 0.66 25.98
N PRO A 87 1.98 0.86 24.65
CA PRO A 87 2.66 -0.08 23.77
C PRO A 87 4.17 -0.03 23.99
N THR A 88 4.78 -1.21 24.04
CA THR A 88 6.23 -1.36 24.06
C THR A 88 6.85 -0.89 22.73
N LEU A 89 8.15 -0.58 22.72
CA LEU A 89 8.86 -0.21 21.48
C LEU A 89 8.74 -1.29 20.38
N GLY A 90 8.67 -2.57 20.78
CA GLY A 90 8.46 -3.68 19.86
C GLY A 90 7.08 -3.65 19.21
N GLU A 91 6.02 -3.41 20.00
CA GLU A 91 4.64 -3.30 19.49
C GLU A 91 4.47 -2.09 18.58
N TYR A 92 5.12 -0.96 18.88
CA TYR A 92 5.19 0.19 17.97
C TYR A 92 5.89 -0.14 16.66
N GLY A 93 7.05 -0.81 16.74
CA GLY A 93 7.80 -1.22 15.56
C GLY A 93 7.01 -2.17 14.66
N LEU A 94 6.32 -3.14 15.26
CA LEU A 94 5.42 -4.05 14.55
C LEU A 94 4.22 -3.31 13.96
N SER A 95 3.63 -2.37 14.69
CA SER A 95 2.52 -1.56 14.20
C SER A 95 2.94 -0.75 12.97
N LEU A 96 4.12 -0.10 13.00
CA LEU A 96 4.66 0.58 11.83
C LEU A 96 4.89 -0.38 10.65
N LEU A 97 5.39 -1.58 10.92
CA LEU A 97 5.65 -2.59 9.90
C LEU A 97 4.38 -3.05 9.18
N THR A 98 3.20 -2.94 9.81
CA THR A 98 1.91 -3.26 9.17
C THR A 98 1.55 -2.30 8.02
N TRP A 99 1.89 -1.01 8.12
CA TRP A 99 1.41 0.01 7.17
C TRP A 99 2.53 0.61 6.30
N LEU A 100 3.71 0.82 6.89
CA LEU A 100 4.83 1.54 6.29
C LEU A 100 5.31 0.90 4.98
N PRO A 101 5.48 -0.43 4.87
CA PRO A 101 5.86 -1.05 3.60
C PRO A 101 4.87 -0.76 2.47
N GLY A 102 3.57 -0.70 2.78
CA GLY A 102 2.52 -0.38 1.82
C GLY A 102 2.62 1.06 1.31
N TYR A 103 2.83 2.02 2.20
CA TYR A 103 3.05 3.41 1.81
C TYR A 103 4.31 3.59 0.95
N CYS A 104 5.42 2.94 1.33
CA CYS A 104 6.64 2.94 0.53
C CYS A 104 6.42 2.35 -0.87
N LEU A 105 5.69 1.23 -0.97
CA LEU A 105 5.37 0.63 -2.26
C LEU A 105 4.53 1.57 -3.14
N ILE A 106 3.49 2.19 -2.58
CA ILE A 106 2.65 3.17 -3.30
C ILE A 106 3.49 4.34 -3.81
N MET A 107 4.41 4.86 -2.99
CA MET A 107 5.33 5.92 -3.40
C MET A 107 6.22 5.50 -4.57
N VAL A 108 6.79 4.29 -4.52
CA VAL A 108 7.65 3.76 -5.59
C VAL A 108 6.86 3.61 -6.89
N VAL A 109 5.69 2.97 -6.84
CA VAL A 109 4.80 2.76 -8.00
C VAL A 109 4.37 4.09 -8.60
N THR A 110 3.94 5.05 -7.77
CA THR A 110 3.51 6.37 -8.23
C THR A 110 4.68 7.16 -8.82
N GLY A 111 5.87 7.12 -8.20
CA GLY A 111 7.07 7.74 -8.74
C GLY A 111 7.51 7.17 -10.09
N MET A 112 7.40 5.84 -10.25
CA MET A 112 7.66 5.17 -11.54
C MET A 112 6.65 5.61 -12.61
N LEU A 113 5.36 5.68 -12.28
CA LEU A 113 4.32 6.18 -13.20
C LEU A 113 4.57 7.65 -13.58
N PHE A 114 4.89 8.50 -12.61
CA PHE A 114 5.19 9.90 -12.84
C PHE A 114 6.39 10.09 -13.77
N THR A 115 7.48 9.36 -13.53
CA THR A 115 8.68 9.42 -14.38
C THR A 115 8.41 8.90 -15.79
N MET A 116 7.62 7.84 -15.94
CA MET A 116 7.19 7.31 -17.24
C MET A 116 6.37 8.33 -18.02
N ILE A 117 5.37 8.93 -17.39
CA ILE A 117 4.49 9.93 -18.00
C ILE A 117 5.27 11.21 -18.35
N ARG A 118 6.23 11.61 -17.51
CA ARG A 118 7.13 12.74 -17.82
C ARG A 118 8.02 12.46 -19.04
N ARG A 119 8.52 11.23 -19.19
CA ARG A 119 9.31 10.81 -20.36
C ARG A 119 8.46 10.75 -21.63
N ALA A 120 7.29 10.12 -21.57
CA ALA A 120 6.36 10.00 -22.71
C ALA A 120 5.88 11.36 -23.27
N ARG A 121 5.97 12.44 -22.49
CA ARG A 121 5.72 13.81 -22.99
C ARG A 121 6.87 14.41 -23.79
N ARG A 122 8.10 13.96 -23.54
CA ARG A 122 9.32 14.47 -24.17
C ARG A 122 9.77 13.63 -25.35
N THR A 123 9.42 12.34 -25.34
CA THR A 123 9.84 11.35 -26.33
C THR A 123 8.64 10.51 -26.77
N ASP A 124 8.75 9.82 -27.90
CA ASP A 124 7.74 8.88 -28.37
C ASP A 124 7.37 7.85 -27.26
N PRO A 125 6.08 7.61 -26.96
CA PRO A 125 5.67 6.59 -26.02
C PRO A 125 6.09 5.16 -26.43
N PHE A 126 6.27 4.86 -27.71
CA PHE A 126 6.55 3.51 -28.23
C PHE A 126 8.05 3.18 -28.26
N THR A 127 8.77 3.52 -27.19
CA THR A 127 10.19 3.15 -27.05
C THR A 127 10.35 1.86 -26.25
N ALA A 128 11.43 1.11 -26.54
CA ALA A 128 11.81 -0.07 -25.75
C ALA A 128 12.03 0.27 -24.25
N ALA A 129 12.46 1.49 -23.95
CA ALA A 129 12.62 2.00 -22.59
C ALA A 129 11.28 2.10 -21.84
N THR A 130 10.22 2.58 -22.52
CA THR A 130 8.86 2.63 -21.95
C THR A 130 8.35 1.23 -21.63
N VAL A 131 8.47 0.29 -22.57
CA VAL A 131 8.06 -1.12 -22.38
C VAL A 131 8.77 -1.75 -21.19
N THR A 132 10.09 -1.56 -21.09
CA THR A 132 10.89 -2.11 -19.99
C THR A 132 10.49 -1.51 -18.65
N THR A 133 10.23 -0.20 -18.61
CA THR A 133 9.78 0.50 -17.39
C THR A 133 8.43 -0.01 -16.94
N LEU A 134 7.51 -0.26 -17.87
CA LEU A 134 6.17 -0.73 -17.57
C LEU A 134 6.14 -2.19 -17.11
N ARG A 135 7.01 -3.05 -17.66
CA ARG A 135 7.25 -4.41 -17.13
C ARG A 135 7.82 -4.37 -15.71
N ARG A 136 8.79 -3.48 -15.45
CA ARG A 136 9.32 -3.28 -14.09
C ARG A 136 8.24 -2.80 -13.13
N LEU A 137 7.40 -1.86 -13.55
CA LEU A 137 6.24 -1.40 -12.76
C LEU A 137 5.32 -2.58 -12.42
N GLY A 138 5.00 -3.42 -13.40
CA GLY A 138 4.21 -4.63 -13.22
C GLY A 138 4.83 -5.59 -12.20
N SER A 139 6.14 -5.87 -12.31
CA SER A 139 6.86 -6.71 -11.33
C SER A 139 6.85 -6.12 -9.93
N VAL A 140 7.12 -4.82 -9.80
CA VAL A 140 7.16 -4.14 -8.49
C VAL A 140 5.78 -4.17 -7.85
N ALA A 141 4.71 -3.89 -8.60
CA ALA A 141 3.35 -3.97 -8.07
C ALA A 141 2.95 -5.40 -7.66
N LEU A 142 3.24 -6.41 -8.49
CA LEU A 142 2.93 -7.81 -8.21
C LEU A 142 3.71 -8.35 -7.00
N ILE A 143 5.04 -8.33 -7.09
CA ILE A 143 5.91 -8.92 -6.08
C ILE A 143 5.87 -8.06 -4.82
N GLY A 144 5.94 -6.73 -4.96
CA GLY A 144 5.88 -5.80 -3.84
C GLY A 144 4.55 -5.87 -3.11
N GLY A 145 3.42 -5.95 -3.82
CA GLY A 145 2.10 -6.03 -3.19
C GLY A 145 1.94 -7.30 -2.35
N VAL A 146 2.38 -8.45 -2.88
CA VAL A 146 2.40 -9.72 -2.13
C VAL A 146 3.35 -9.64 -0.93
N ALA A 147 4.56 -9.11 -1.12
CA ALA A 147 5.54 -8.97 -0.06
C ALA A 147 5.07 -8.06 1.08
N VAL A 148 4.45 -6.92 0.75
CA VAL A 148 3.84 -6.00 1.72
C VAL A 148 2.72 -6.70 2.50
N GLN A 149 1.85 -7.45 1.83
CA GLN A 149 0.77 -8.17 2.49
C GLN A 149 1.31 -9.23 3.46
N LEU A 150 2.35 -9.97 3.05
CA LEU A 150 3.00 -10.96 3.92
C LEU A 150 3.67 -10.29 5.12
N ALA A 151 4.34 -9.16 4.93
CA ALA A 151 4.94 -8.39 6.01
C ALA A 151 3.89 -7.91 7.01
N ALA A 152 2.78 -7.35 6.53
CA ALA A 152 1.66 -6.91 7.36
C ALA A 152 1.01 -8.08 8.13
N MET A 153 0.84 -9.23 7.47
CA MET A 153 0.31 -10.43 8.11
C MET A 153 1.22 -10.93 9.23
N LEU A 154 2.53 -11.01 8.99
CA LEU A 154 3.50 -11.44 10.00
C LEU A 154 3.57 -10.44 11.17
N ALA A 155 3.49 -9.14 10.88
CA ALA A 155 3.46 -8.10 11.90
C ALA A 155 2.20 -8.23 12.79
N ASN A 156 1.03 -8.39 12.18
CA ASN A 156 -0.23 -8.59 12.91
C ASN A 156 -0.25 -9.90 13.71
N TYR A 157 0.32 -10.98 13.15
CA TYR A 157 0.47 -12.26 13.85
C TYR A 157 1.39 -12.15 15.08
N ALA A 158 2.47 -11.39 14.97
CA ALA A 158 3.36 -11.12 16.11
C ALA A 158 2.69 -10.21 17.16
N LEU A 159 1.96 -9.18 16.72
CA LEU A 159 1.18 -8.27 17.59
C LEU A 159 0.07 -9.00 18.35
N SER A 160 -0.64 -9.93 17.71
CA SER A 160 -1.71 -10.66 18.38
C SER A 160 -1.19 -11.53 19.52
N GLY A 161 0.01 -12.09 19.39
CA GLY A 161 0.68 -12.86 20.43
C GLY A 161 1.08 -12.05 21.66
N SER A 162 1.21 -10.73 21.57
CA SER A 162 1.45 -9.88 22.75
C SER A 162 0.16 -9.53 23.49
N VAL A 163 -0.98 -9.67 22.84
CA VAL A 163 -2.29 -9.22 23.33
C VAL A 163 -3.13 -10.36 23.91
N LEU A 164 -3.09 -11.53 23.28
CA LEU A 164 -3.92 -12.69 23.60
C LEU A 164 -3.23 -13.63 24.60
N ALA A 165 -3.90 -13.95 25.70
CA ALA A 165 -3.41 -14.93 26.67
C ALA A 165 -3.35 -16.36 26.10
N SER A 166 -4.19 -16.65 25.09
CA SER A 166 -4.30 -17.96 24.44
C SER A 166 -3.27 -18.21 23.33
N GLY A 167 -2.37 -17.26 23.06
CA GLY A 167 -1.34 -17.35 22.03
C GLY A 167 -1.62 -16.46 20.81
N THR A 168 -1.08 -16.82 19.65
CA THR A 168 -1.17 -15.99 18.44
C THR A 168 -2.42 -16.29 17.63
N ALA A 169 -3.15 -15.24 17.20
CA ALA A 169 -4.19 -15.35 16.18
C ALA A 169 -3.76 -14.63 14.91
N GLY A 170 -3.93 -15.26 13.75
CA GLY A 170 -3.71 -14.64 12.45
C GLY A 170 -4.89 -14.93 11.54
N ALA A 171 -5.46 -13.89 10.95
CA ALA A 171 -6.40 -14.07 9.85
C ALA A 171 -5.78 -13.61 8.54
N PHE A 172 -6.16 -14.36 7.50
CA PHE A 172 -5.91 -13.99 6.12
C PHE A 172 -7.07 -13.10 5.65
N ASP A 173 -7.11 -11.86 6.14
CA ASP A 173 -8.30 -11.01 5.95
C ASP A 173 -8.51 -10.56 4.50
N TYR A 174 -7.44 -10.47 3.69
CA TYR A 174 -7.60 -10.10 2.29
C TYR A 174 -6.44 -10.57 1.40
N PHE A 175 -6.78 -11.20 0.27
CA PHE A 175 -5.81 -11.44 -0.79
C PHE A 175 -5.59 -10.13 -1.58
N PRO A 176 -4.34 -9.75 -1.94
CA PRO A 176 -4.02 -8.43 -2.48
C PRO A 176 -4.39 -8.28 -3.98
N TRP A 177 -5.65 -8.53 -4.33
CA TRP A 177 -6.16 -8.53 -5.72
C TRP A 177 -5.86 -7.23 -6.46
N GLY A 178 -5.96 -6.08 -5.80
CA GLY A 178 -5.68 -4.79 -6.42
C GLY A 178 -4.25 -4.69 -6.95
N TRP A 179 -3.26 -5.16 -6.19
CA TRP A 179 -1.86 -5.18 -6.60
C TRP A 179 -1.60 -6.18 -7.72
N VAL A 180 -2.23 -7.36 -7.64
CA VAL A 180 -2.10 -8.40 -8.66
C VAL A 180 -2.67 -7.93 -10.00
N LEU A 181 -3.91 -7.44 -10.00
CA LEU A 181 -4.58 -6.93 -11.20
C LEU A 181 -3.85 -5.70 -11.76
N GLY A 182 -3.39 -4.79 -10.90
CA GLY A 182 -2.63 -3.61 -11.31
C GLY A 182 -1.32 -3.98 -12.02
N GLY A 183 -0.57 -4.94 -11.48
CA GLY A 183 0.67 -5.39 -12.12
C GLY A 183 0.43 -6.16 -13.41
N LEU A 184 -0.60 -7.02 -13.48
CA LEU A 184 -1.00 -7.71 -14.71
C LEU A 184 -1.46 -6.72 -15.80
N ALA A 185 -2.19 -5.67 -15.42
CA ALA A 185 -2.59 -4.61 -16.34
C ALA A 185 -1.36 -3.88 -16.90
N ALA A 186 -0.37 -3.55 -16.06
CA ALA A 186 0.89 -2.95 -16.53
C ALA A 186 1.63 -3.87 -17.52
N TYR A 187 1.69 -5.18 -17.24
CA TYR A 187 2.27 -6.15 -18.16
C TYR A 187 1.54 -6.22 -19.50
N THR A 188 0.20 -6.25 -19.48
CA THR A 188 -0.64 -6.26 -20.68
C THR A 188 -0.37 -5.03 -21.54
N VAL A 189 -0.36 -3.84 -20.93
CA VAL A 189 -0.08 -2.59 -21.66
C VAL A 189 1.35 -2.59 -22.21
N ALA A 190 2.31 -3.16 -21.48
CA ALA A 190 3.69 -3.29 -21.98
C ALA A 190 3.78 -4.20 -23.21
N ASP A 191 3.03 -5.29 -23.26
CA ASP A 191 3.00 -6.18 -24.42
C ASP A 191 2.34 -5.52 -25.63
N ILE A 192 1.22 -4.81 -25.43
CA ILE A 192 0.55 -4.03 -26.48
C ILE A 192 1.52 -3.00 -27.07
N MET A 193 2.23 -2.23 -26.24
CA MET A 193 3.24 -1.26 -26.69
C MET A 193 4.40 -1.92 -27.44
N ALA A 194 4.86 -3.09 -26.98
CA ALA A 194 5.92 -3.84 -27.64
C ALA A 194 5.52 -4.32 -29.05
N ARG A 195 4.28 -4.78 -29.22
CA ARG A 195 3.72 -5.17 -30.52
C ARG A 195 3.56 -3.95 -31.44
N GLY A 196 3.04 -2.84 -30.91
CA GLY A 196 2.90 -1.59 -31.67
C GLY A 196 4.23 -1.04 -32.18
N ARG A 197 5.30 -1.18 -31.39
CA ARG A 197 6.66 -0.82 -31.84
C ARG A 197 7.13 -1.67 -33.02
N ARG A 198 6.96 -3.00 -32.95
CA ARG A 198 7.34 -3.90 -34.06
C ARG A 198 6.59 -3.57 -35.35
N MET A 199 5.29 -3.30 -35.25
CA MET A 199 4.48 -2.92 -36.43
C MET A 199 4.99 -1.63 -37.09
N ARG A 200 5.52 -0.68 -36.32
CA ARG A 200 6.14 0.52 -36.89
C ARG A 200 7.47 0.21 -37.57
N GLU A 201 8.30 -0.62 -36.94
CA GLU A 201 9.57 -1.07 -37.51
C GLU A 201 9.35 -1.80 -38.85
N ASP A 202 8.29 -2.61 -38.96
CA ASP A 202 7.92 -3.30 -40.20
C ASP A 202 7.45 -2.32 -41.29
N LEU A 203 6.71 -1.27 -40.93
CA LEU A 203 6.24 -0.25 -41.88
C LEU A 203 7.38 0.64 -42.39
N ASP A 204 8.31 1.01 -41.51
CA ASP A 204 9.47 1.82 -41.87
C ASP A 204 10.45 1.07 -42.78
N GLY A 205 10.41 -0.27 -42.80
CA GLY A 205 11.25 -1.10 -43.67
C GLY A 205 10.71 -1.33 -45.09
N VAL A 206 9.45 -0.96 -45.38
CA VAL A 206 8.81 -1.17 -46.70
C VAL A 206 8.96 0.03 -47.63
N ILE A 207 9.21 1.22 -47.08
CA ILE A 207 9.40 2.48 -47.81
C ILE A 207 10.87 2.66 -48.17
#